data_AF-A0A8S1VFD7-F1
#
_entry.id   AF-A0A8S1VFD7-F1
#
_cell.length_a   1.000
_cell.length_b   1.000
_cell.length_c   1.000
_cell.angle_alpha   90.00
_cell.angle_beta   90.00
_cell.angle_gamma   90.00
#
_symmetry.space_group_name_H-M   'P 1'
#
loop_
_entity.id
_entity.type
_entity.pdbx_description
1 polymer ?
#
loop_
_entity_poly.entity_id
_entity_poly.type
_entity_poly.pdbx_seq_one_letter_code
_entity_poly.pdbx_strand_id
1 'polypeptide(L)'
;MEPQNSMSKSLIDGFENLLLTQTQFTTQRRKVFLEDNLKYGKEIERDYNKLQDIIDNIQGKVDKIIKSQEDDFMIAYKEQMAEIQKELKAMKRKIDEEALRQKADEKKRILEEERDYFREEALRLDKLCQEQSRTLEEIKFKLKITQEEKQYYEGFVIDSKKENKALKYELLQLYKQKSEDQKIGQRVGSVGNINQRTVIKNNIDYRSFTQDGTLMTANKDEQVEGSKRDFSSIKQGQKTQLSTKIQDYGSSQHDFFRRDLSSQKRSRYNQDSQQIQDNTKQELIQELRSQLQKERQIIQLLKVELSKQNCQRGELEQILLDCVNEMKKEVLNRQTQQKQFVNHRSTSYSQTNIEGIINYSQFTHTDKIQLLKRFISSDEFLHQLYQITFNNQIQLSTSLKLNEKWKIDADDATKKFNNFKQLKFKQKTSQPILKTSLIKRQDQEIVQTTSNFNDKTRELINQIINADQS
;
A
#
# COMPACT_ATOMS: atom_id res chain seq x y z
N MET A 1 113.20 -71.13 119.02
CA MET A 1 111.87 -71.75 118.99
C MET A 1 111.09 -71.15 117.84
N GLU A 2 110.31 -71.95 117.14
CA GLU A 2 109.25 -71.51 116.21
C GLU A 2 108.01 -71.00 117.00
N PRO A 3 106.93 -70.44 116.38
CA PRO A 3 106.53 -70.58 114.96
C PRO A 3 106.11 -69.32 114.17
N GLN A 4 106.17 -69.48 112.84
CA GLN A 4 105.23 -69.08 111.76
C GLN A 4 104.18 -67.97 111.98
N ASN A 5 103.96 -67.12 110.95
CA ASN A 5 102.84 -67.27 109.98
C ASN A 5 102.88 -66.20 108.83
N SER A 6 102.01 -66.36 107.83
CA SER A 6 101.51 -65.39 106.84
C SER A 6 102.33 -65.11 105.55
N MET A 7 102.27 -66.04 104.59
CA MET A 7 102.29 -65.66 103.16
C MET A 7 100.94 -65.03 102.79
N SER A 8 100.91 -63.77 102.30
CA SER A 8 99.76 -63.19 101.55
C SER A 8 99.98 -61.74 101.05
N LYS A 9 101.13 -61.41 100.43
CA LYS A 9 101.39 -60.01 100.01
C LYS A 9 102.15 -59.76 98.71
N SER A 10 102.33 -60.77 97.85
CA SER A 10 103.17 -60.66 96.63
C SER A 10 102.43 -60.93 95.30
N LEU A 11 101.10 -61.05 95.31
CA LEU A 11 100.29 -61.45 94.14
C LEU A 11 99.25 -60.40 93.69
N ILE A 12 99.17 -59.25 94.36
CA ILE A 12 98.15 -58.21 94.08
C ILE A 12 98.75 -57.12 93.17
N ASP A 13 99.92 -56.57 93.53
CA ASP A 13 100.61 -55.47 92.84
C ASP A 13 100.94 -55.74 91.36
N GLY A 14 101.02 -57.02 90.97
CA GLY A 14 101.21 -57.45 89.58
C GLY A 14 99.96 -57.30 88.70
N PHE A 15 98.75 -57.31 89.29
CA PHE A 15 97.49 -57.26 88.55
C PHE A 15 97.06 -55.81 88.24
N GLU A 16 97.33 -54.87 89.16
CA GLU A 16 96.98 -53.46 88.97
C GLU A 16 97.75 -52.81 87.80
N ASN A 17 99.04 -53.13 87.64
CA ASN A 17 99.85 -52.61 86.52
C ASN A 17 99.35 -53.05 85.14
N LEU A 18 98.80 -54.27 85.03
CA LEU A 18 98.23 -54.77 83.77
C LEU A 18 96.87 -54.08 83.47
N LEU A 19 96.06 -53.83 84.50
CA LEU A 19 94.80 -53.10 84.38
C LEU A 19 95.03 -51.62 84.00
N LEU A 20 96.06 -50.99 84.58
CA LEU A 20 96.40 -49.59 84.33
C LEU A 20 96.96 -49.37 82.91
N THR A 21 97.77 -50.29 82.39
CA THR A 21 98.26 -50.21 81.01
C THR A 21 97.14 -50.51 79.99
N GLN A 22 96.25 -51.47 80.25
CA GLN A 22 95.12 -51.77 79.38
C GLN A 22 94.09 -50.61 79.30
N THR A 23 93.85 -49.91 80.41
CA THR A 23 93.01 -48.71 80.44
C THR A 23 93.66 -47.51 79.74
N GLN A 24 94.99 -47.34 79.81
CA GLN A 24 95.69 -46.29 79.07
C GLN A 24 95.62 -46.48 77.55
N PHE A 25 95.88 -47.68 77.02
CA PHE A 25 95.80 -47.96 75.58
C PHE A 25 94.37 -47.79 75.03
N THR A 26 93.35 -48.22 75.77
CA THR A 26 91.94 -48.01 75.36
C THR A 26 91.53 -46.53 75.43
N THR A 27 92.08 -45.76 76.37
CA THR A 27 91.85 -44.31 76.48
C THR A 27 92.54 -43.52 75.35
N GLN A 28 93.77 -43.87 74.97
CA GLN A 28 94.43 -43.26 73.80
C GLN A 28 93.68 -43.59 72.51
N ARG A 29 93.26 -44.84 72.31
CA ARG A 29 92.46 -45.22 71.12
C ARG A 29 91.13 -44.47 71.08
N ARG A 30 90.45 -44.27 72.23
CA ARG A 30 89.27 -43.40 72.32
C ARG A 30 89.59 -41.95 71.98
N LYS A 31 90.70 -41.36 72.45
CA LYS A 31 91.05 -39.97 72.14
C LYS A 31 91.25 -39.74 70.65
N VAL A 32 92.06 -40.55 69.98
CA VAL A 32 92.27 -40.44 68.52
C VAL A 32 90.96 -40.62 67.77
N PHE A 33 90.16 -41.63 68.13
CA PHE A 33 88.86 -41.87 67.49
C PHE A 33 87.86 -40.72 67.74
N LEU A 34 87.89 -40.06 68.91
CA LEU A 34 87.08 -38.86 69.16
C LEU A 34 87.61 -37.63 68.41
N GLU A 35 88.92 -37.42 68.33
CA GLU A 35 89.52 -36.27 67.64
C GLU A 35 89.29 -36.34 66.13
N ASP A 36 89.42 -37.52 65.51
CA ASP A 36 89.04 -37.73 64.11
C ASP A 36 87.52 -37.53 63.91
N ASN A 37 86.66 -38.08 64.76
CA ASN A 37 85.21 -37.81 64.67
C ASN A 37 84.86 -36.32 64.87
N LEU A 38 85.60 -35.59 65.72
CA LEU A 38 85.41 -34.16 65.94
C LEU A 38 85.90 -33.32 64.74
N LYS A 39 86.92 -33.80 64.03
CA LYS A 39 87.44 -33.21 62.79
C LYS A 39 86.47 -33.44 61.63
N TYR A 40 86.06 -34.70 61.40
CA TYR A 40 85.05 -35.02 60.39
C TYR A 40 83.71 -34.35 60.69
N GLY A 41 83.30 -34.23 61.95
CA GLY A 41 82.11 -33.48 62.36
C GLY A 41 82.16 -32.01 61.94
N LYS A 42 83.29 -31.32 62.13
CA LYS A 42 83.50 -29.94 61.65
C LYS A 42 83.56 -29.82 60.13
N GLU A 43 84.02 -30.85 59.44
CA GLU A 43 84.09 -30.89 57.98
C GLU A 43 82.68 -31.09 57.39
N ILE A 44 81.88 -31.98 57.99
CA ILE A 44 80.45 -32.18 57.70
C ILE A 44 79.64 -30.91 58.00
N GLU A 45 79.85 -30.26 59.15
CA GLU A 45 79.20 -28.99 59.51
C GLU A 45 79.51 -27.88 58.48
N ARG A 46 80.77 -27.80 58.03
CA ARG A 46 81.21 -26.84 57.03
C ARG A 46 80.58 -27.09 55.66
N ASP A 47 80.45 -28.34 55.24
CA ASP A 47 79.84 -28.70 53.97
C ASP A 47 78.31 -28.66 54.00
N TYR A 48 77.69 -28.92 55.15
CA TYR A 48 76.28 -28.65 55.41
C TYR A 48 75.96 -27.15 55.29
N ASN A 49 76.78 -26.29 55.89
CA ASN A 49 76.61 -24.83 55.78
C ASN A 49 76.76 -24.35 54.33
N LYS A 50 77.74 -24.85 53.56
CA LYS A 50 77.83 -24.58 52.10
C LYS A 50 76.60 -25.06 51.35
N LEU A 51 76.06 -26.22 51.70
CA LEU A 51 74.86 -26.78 51.07
C LEU A 51 73.64 -25.89 51.36
N GLN A 52 73.51 -25.39 52.59
CA GLN A 52 72.46 -24.43 52.97
C GLN A 52 72.63 -23.10 52.22
N ASP A 53 73.83 -22.53 52.15
CA ASP A 53 74.13 -21.34 51.35
C ASP A 53 73.72 -21.53 49.88
N ILE A 54 73.94 -22.72 49.31
CA ILE A 54 73.55 -23.07 47.94
C ILE A 54 72.02 -23.21 47.82
N ILE A 55 71.35 -23.85 48.78
CA ILE A 55 69.89 -24.00 48.82
C ILE A 55 69.20 -22.64 48.90
N ASP A 56 69.63 -21.76 49.82
CA ASP A 56 69.04 -20.43 50.02
C ASP A 56 69.28 -19.53 48.79
N ASN A 57 70.44 -19.67 48.13
CA ASN A 57 70.78 -18.98 46.89
C ASN A 57 70.02 -19.53 45.67
N ILE A 58 69.64 -20.82 45.67
CA ILE A 58 68.71 -21.40 44.69
C ILE A 58 67.28 -20.91 44.95
N GLN A 59 66.80 -20.92 46.19
CA GLN A 59 65.47 -20.40 46.55
C GLN A 59 65.32 -18.93 46.13
N GLY A 60 66.27 -18.07 46.53
CA GLY A 60 66.32 -16.67 46.14
C GLY A 60 66.62 -16.39 44.65
N LYS A 61 66.81 -17.44 43.82
CA LYS A 61 66.76 -17.38 42.35
C LYS A 61 65.40 -17.86 41.81
N VAL A 62 64.85 -18.93 42.36
CA VAL A 62 63.50 -19.44 42.04
C VAL A 62 62.46 -18.35 42.30
N ASP A 63 62.49 -17.69 43.46
CA ASP A 63 61.57 -16.60 43.81
C ASP A 63 61.65 -15.43 42.82
N LYS A 64 62.85 -15.14 42.30
CA LYS A 64 63.06 -14.09 41.27
C LYS A 64 62.56 -14.50 39.90
N ILE A 65 62.71 -15.78 39.53
CA ILE A 65 62.19 -16.33 38.27
C ILE A 65 60.66 -16.34 38.30
N ILE A 66 60.05 -16.82 39.39
CA ILE A 66 58.60 -16.79 39.60
C ILE A 66 58.10 -15.37 39.49
N LYS A 67 58.69 -14.42 40.25
CA LYS A 67 58.27 -13.02 40.20
C LYS A 67 58.43 -12.39 38.81
N SER A 68 59.53 -12.67 38.10
CA SER A 68 59.71 -12.18 36.72
C SER A 68 58.62 -12.72 35.80
N GLN A 69 58.28 -14.01 35.92
CA GLN A 69 57.20 -14.61 35.13
C GLN A 69 55.83 -14.03 35.50
N GLU A 70 55.55 -13.79 36.78
CA GLU A 70 54.33 -13.10 37.24
C GLU A 70 54.23 -11.68 36.65
N ASP A 71 55.31 -10.91 36.70
CA ASP A 71 55.37 -9.56 36.12
C ASP A 71 55.17 -9.62 34.58
N ASP A 72 55.82 -10.56 33.87
CA ASP A 72 55.66 -10.78 32.42
C ASP A 72 54.23 -11.19 32.03
N PHE A 73 53.63 -12.15 32.74
CA PHE A 73 52.23 -12.54 32.54
C PHE A 73 51.27 -11.38 32.81
N MET A 74 51.54 -10.57 33.85
CA MET A 74 50.74 -9.38 34.17
C MET A 74 50.95 -8.23 33.17
N ILE A 75 52.05 -8.19 32.41
CA ILE A 75 52.23 -7.27 31.28
C ILE A 75 51.42 -7.77 30.08
N ALA A 76 51.62 -9.02 29.66
CA ALA A 76 50.92 -9.62 28.52
C ALA A 76 49.38 -9.57 28.69
N TYR A 77 48.87 -9.85 29.89
CA TYR A 77 47.44 -9.73 30.20
C TYR A 77 46.92 -8.29 30.10
N LYS A 78 47.69 -7.29 30.57
CA LYS A 78 47.31 -5.88 30.45
C LYS A 78 47.28 -5.42 28.99
N GLU A 79 48.24 -5.87 28.18
CA GLU A 79 48.31 -5.57 26.76
C GLU A 79 47.11 -6.18 26.00
N GLN A 80 46.87 -7.48 26.16
CA GLN A 80 45.71 -8.16 25.56
C GLN A 80 44.38 -7.51 25.99
N MET A 81 44.23 -7.17 27.28
CA MET A 81 43.01 -6.55 27.77
C MET A 81 42.83 -5.10 27.27
N ALA A 82 43.92 -4.36 27.04
CA ALA A 82 43.88 -3.06 26.39
C ALA A 82 43.50 -3.18 24.89
N GLU A 83 43.97 -4.22 24.20
CA GLU A 83 43.55 -4.53 22.83
C GLU A 83 42.07 -4.89 22.75
N ILE A 84 41.56 -5.78 23.59
CA ILE A 84 40.13 -6.13 23.68
C ILE A 84 39.27 -4.87 23.94
N GLN A 85 39.70 -3.97 24.84
CA GLN A 85 39.00 -2.70 25.08
C GLN A 85 39.00 -1.76 23.86
N LYS A 86 40.12 -1.71 23.11
CA LYS A 86 40.27 -0.95 21.86
C LYS A 86 39.37 -1.53 20.76
N GLU A 87 39.27 -2.85 20.62
CA GLU A 87 38.38 -3.53 19.68
C GLU A 87 36.91 -3.31 20.02
N LEU A 88 36.49 -3.51 21.27
CA LEU A 88 35.12 -3.25 21.72
C LEU A 88 34.71 -1.79 21.46
N LYS A 89 35.62 -0.83 21.68
CA LYS A 89 35.41 0.58 21.38
C LYS A 89 35.34 0.86 19.86
N ALA A 90 36.06 0.11 19.04
CA ALA A 90 35.99 0.20 17.58
C ALA A 90 34.69 -0.42 17.03
N MET A 91 34.28 -1.59 17.53
CA MET A 91 33.01 -2.22 17.16
C MET A 91 31.82 -1.36 17.57
N LYS A 92 31.82 -0.78 18.78
CA LYS A 92 30.77 0.16 19.18
C LYS A 92 30.66 1.35 18.22
N ARG A 93 31.78 1.97 17.84
CA ARG A 93 31.79 3.06 16.85
C ARG A 93 31.17 2.65 15.51
N LYS A 94 31.51 1.47 14.99
CA LYS A 94 30.92 0.93 13.75
C LYS A 94 29.40 0.72 13.86
N ILE A 95 28.92 0.26 15.02
CA ILE A 95 27.48 0.10 15.29
C ILE A 95 26.79 1.47 15.35
N ASP A 96 27.36 2.43 16.07
CA ASP A 96 26.83 3.80 16.17
C ASP A 96 26.80 4.50 14.79
N GLU A 97 27.83 4.29 13.96
CA GLU A 97 27.96 4.83 12.60
C GLU A 97 26.97 4.20 11.61
N GLU A 98 26.86 2.87 11.57
CA GLU A 98 25.89 2.18 10.71
C GLU A 98 24.44 2.49 11.13
N ALA A 99 24.16 2.67 12.42
CA ALA A 99 22.85 3.10 12.91
C ALA A 99 22.50 4.56 12.55
N LEU A 100 23.49 5.44 12.39
CA LEU A 100 23.30 6.79 11.85
C LEU A 100 23.07 6.74 10.33
N ARG A 101 23.83 5.92 9.62
CA ARG A 101 23.68 5.68 8.18
C ARG A 101 22.30 5.12 7.83
N GLN A 102 21.82 4.10 8.54
CA GLN A 102 20.48 3.53 8.33
C GLN A 102 19.37 4.57 8.49
N LYS A 103 19.51 5.53 9.42
CA LYS A 103 18.56 6.65 9.57
C LYS A 103 18.64 7.65 8.42
N ALA A 104 19.81 7.85 7.82
CA ALA A 104 19.97 8.68 6.64
C ALA A 104 19.42 8.01 5.38
N ASP A 105 19.69 6.72 5.18
CA ASP A 105 19.17 5.92 4.06
C ASP A 105 17.64 5.75 4.14
N GLU A 106 17.06 5.54 5.33
CA GLU A 106 15.60 5.51 5.53
C GLU A 106 14.96 6.88 5.28
N LYS A 107 15.56 7.98 5.76
CA LYS A 107 15.08 9.34 5.46
C LYS A 107 15.14 9.61 3.95
N LYS A 108 16.18 9.12 3.26
CA LYS A 108 16.29 9.21 1.80
C LYS A 108 15.16 8.43 1.13
N ARG A 109 14.88 7.19 1.54
CA ARG A 109 13.78 6.37 1.02
C ARG A 109 12.43 7.09 1.11
N ILE A 110 12.11 7.65 2.27
CA ILE A 110 10.87 8.42 2.49
C ILE A 110 10.79 9.62 1.53
N LEU A 111 11.88 10.38 1.35
CA LEU A 111 11.91 11.52 0.42
C LEU A 111 11.83 11.09 -1.07
N GLU A 112 12.29 9.88 -1.42
CA GLU A 112 12.13 9.33 -2.77
C GLU A 112 10.68 8.87 -3.02
N GLU A 113 10.03 8.28 -2.02
CA GLU A 113 8.60 7.92 -2.04
C GLU A 113 7.68 9.16 -2.11
N GLU A 114 7.95 10.20 -1.30
CA GLU A 114 7.24 11.49 -1.37
C GLU A 114 7.41 12.17 -2.73
N ARG A 115 8.65 12.21 -3.26
CA ARG A 115 8.94 12.78 -4.59
C ARG A 115 8.10 12.12 -5.68
N ASP A 116 8.07 10.79 -5.70
CA ASP A 116 7.38 10.05 -6.76
C ASP A 116 5.86 10.12 -6.60
N TYR A 117 5.33 10.16 -5.37
CA TYR A 117 3.93 10.50 -5.12
C TYR A 117 3.54 11.88 -5.68
N PHE A 118 4.30 12.93 -5.37
CA PHE A 118 4.02 14.28 -5.91
C PHE A 118 4.14 14.34 -7.44
N ARG A 119 5.04 13.54 -8.03
CA ARG A 119 5.19 13.42 -9.49
C ARG A 119 3.99 12.74 -10.13
N GLU A 120 3.47 11.66 -9.55
CA GLU A 120 2.28 10.97 -10.05
C GLU A 120 1.02 11.84 -9.90
N GLU A 121 0.86 12.54 -8.77
CA GLU A 121 -0.26 13.44 -8.54
C GLU A 121 -0.22 14.65 -9.49
N ALA A 122 0.96 15.24 -9.75
CA ALA A 122 1.11 16.29 -10.75
C ALA A 122 0.71 15.81 -12.17
N LEU A 123 1.11 14.60 -12.55
CA LEU A 123 0.71 13.97 -13.82
C LEU A 123 -0.78 13.58 -13.87
N ARG A 124 -1.43 13.36 -12.72
CA ARG A 124 -2.88 13.13 -12.62
C ARG A 124 -3.66 14.44 -12.78
N LEU A 125 -3.19 15.52 -12.15
CA LEU A 125 -3.78 16.85 -12.23
C LEU A 125 -3.63 17.47 -13.63
N ASP A 126 -2.47 17.31 -14.27
CA ASP A 126 -2.25 17.75 -15.65
C ASP A 126 -3.26 17.12 -16.63
N LYS A 127 -3.46 15.79 -16.57
CA LYS A 127 -4.48 15.08 -17.36
C LYS A 127 -5.88 15.64 -17.12
N LEU A 128 -6.26 15.85 -15.86
CA LEU A 128 -7.56 16.41 -15.49
C LEU A 128 -7.74 17.84 -16.05
N CYS A 129 -6.70 18.67 -16.01
CA CYS A 129 -6.70 20.01 -16.61
C CYS A 129 -6.82 19.95 -18.14
N GLN A 130 -6.18 18.99 -18.81
CA GLN A 130 -6.29 18.78 -20.26
C GLN A 130 -7.70 18.31 -20.66
N GLU A 131 -8.29 17.36 -19.92
CA GLU A 131 -9.67 16.91 -20.10
C GLU A 131 -10.67 18.07 -19.91
N GLN A 132 -10.53 18.84 -18.83
CA GLN A 132 -11.37 20.02 -18.58
C GLN A 132 -11.22 21.06 -19.70
N SER A 133 -9.99 21.37 -20.12
CA SER A 133 -9.72 22.31 -21.23
C SER A 133 -10.41 21.88 -22.52
N ARG A 134 -10.32 20.58 -22.87
CA ARG A 134 -11.03 20.01 -24.02
C ARG A 134 -12.54 20.13 -23.89
N THR A 135 -13.14 19.82 -22.73
CA THR A 135 -14.59 19.98 -22.57
C THR A 135 -15.04 21.44 -22.68
N LEU A 136 -14.23 22.39 -22.22
CA LEU A 136 -14.47 23.82 -22.40
C LEU A 136 -14.41 24.23 -23.88
N GLU A 137 -13.48 23.68 -24.68
CA GLU A 137 -13.43 23.90 -26.12
C GLU A 137 -14.64 23.30 -26.84
N GLU A 138 -15.02 22.06 -26.52
CA GLU A 138 -16.21 21.41 -27.08
C GLU A 138 -17.52 22.17 -26.73
N ILE A 139 -17.60 22.78 -25.53
CA ILE A 139 -18.72 23.64 -25.12
C ILE A 139 -18.69 24.99 -25.84
N LYS A 140 -17.53 25.66 -25.94
CA LYS A 140 -17.37 26.92 -26.70
C LYS A 140 -17.76 26.74 -28.17
N PHE A 141 -17.39 25.62 -28.78
CA PHE A 141 -17.74 25.28 -30.16
C PHE A 141 -19.25 25.09 -30.35
N LYS A 142 -19.91 24.33 -29.45
CA LYS A 142 -21.39 24.17 -29.45
C LYS A 142 -22.10 25.51 -29.26
N LEU A 143 -21.64 26.34 -28.31
CA LEU A 143 -22.21 27.66 -28.05
C LEU A 143 -22.07 28.59 -29.27
N LYS A 144 -20.94 28.54 -29.98
CA LYS A 144 -20.76 29.27 -31.25
C LYS A 144 -21.78 28.84 -32.31
N ILE A 145 -21.94 27.53 -32.53
CA ILE A 145 -22.94 27.01 -33.50
C ILE A 145 -24.34 27.50 -33.14
N THR A 146 -24.77 27.33 -31.89
CA THR A 146 -26.11 27.77 -31.46
C THR A 146 -26.29 29.29 -31.52
N GLN A 147 -25.21 30.07 -31.41
CA GLN A 147 -25.25 31.52 -31.63
C GLN A 147 -25.41 31.88 -33.12
N GLU A 148 -24.73 31.17 -34.03
CA GLU A 148 -24.87 31.33 -35.48
C GLU A 148 -26.27 30.89 -35.96
N GLU A 149 -26.78 29.75 -35.47
CA GLU A 149 -28.15 29.26 -35.68
C GLU A 149 -29.19 30.29 -35.20
N LYS A 150 -29.00 30.84 -33.98
CA LYS A 150 -29.87 31.88 -33.43
C LYS A 150 -29.90 33.11 -34.34
N GLN A 151 -28.75 33.62 -34.77
CA GLN A 151 -28.66 34.80 -35.64
C GLN A 151 -29.34 34.55 -37.00
N TYR A 152 -29.19 33.36 -37.56
CA TYR A 152 -29.90 32.95 -38.78
C TYR A 152 -31.43 32.97 -38.60
N TYR A 153 -31.94 32.38 -37.51
CA TYR A 153 -33.39 32.38 -37.25
C TYR A 153 -33.94 33.76 -36.89
N GLU A 154 -33.19 34.61 -36.18
CA GLU A 154 -33.56 36.01 -35.93
C GLU A 154 -33.68 36.80 -37.25
N GLY A 155 -32.72 36.64 -38.17
CA GLY A 155 -32.78 37.21 -39.52
C GLY A 155 -33.98 36.71 -40.33
N PHE A 156 -34.17 35.39 -40.41
CA PHE A 156 -35.31 34.76 -41.09
C PHE A 156 -36.66 35.29 -40.58
N VAL A 157 -36.84 35.36 -39.25
CA VAL A 157 -38.07 35.90 -38.63
C VAL A 157 -38.26 37.39 -38.91
N ILE A 158 -37.17 38.17 -39.02
CA ILE A 158 -37.24 39.59 -39.43
C ILE A 158 -37.69 39.72 -40.88
N ASP A 159 -37.16 38.90 -41.79
CA ASP A 159 -37.51 38.98 -43.22
C ASP A 159 -38.92 38.45 -43.52
N SER A 160 -39.34 37.33 -42.92
CA SER A 160 -40.74 36.89 -42.97
C SER A 160 -41.72 37.94 -42.41
N LYS A 161 -41.30 38.76 -41.42
CA LYS A 161 -42.11 39.89 -40.92
C LYS A 161 -42.17 41.05 -41.92
N LYS A 162 -41.08 41.34 -42.66
CA LYS A 162 -41.08 42.35 -43.75
C LYS A 162 -42.02 41.93 -44.87
N GLU A 163 -41.92 40.69 -45.33
CA GLU A 163 -42.76 40.08 -46.38
C GLU A 163 -44.24 40.11 -45.97
N ASN A 164 -44.58 39.62 -44.77
CA ASN A 164 -45.94 39.68 -44.24
C ASN A 164 -46.48 41.12 -44.10
N LYS A 165 -45.61 42.12 -43.94
CA LYS A 165 -46.01 43.54 -43.93
C LYS A 165 -46.27 44.06 -45.35
N ALA A 166 -45.44 43.68 -46.32
CA ALA A 166 -45.61 44.02 -47.73
C ALA A 166 -46.92 43.44 -48.31
N LEU A 167 -47.15 42.13 -48.13
CA LEU A 167 -48.37 41.45 -48.56
C LEU A 167 -49.64 42.06 -47.93
N LYS A 168 -49.57 42.55 -46.68
CA LYS A 168 -50.69 43.26 -46.04
C LYS A 168 -50.95 44.65 -46.64
N TYR A 169 -49.92 45.36 -47.11
CA TYR A 169 -50.11 46.62 -47.83
C TYR A 169 -50.67 46.38 -49.24
N GLU A 170 -50.18 45.37 -49.96
CA GLU A 170 -50.67 44.97 -51.29
C GLU A 170 -52.15 44.56 -51.23
N LEU A 171 -52.52 43.69 -50.27
CA LEU A 171 -53.91 43.30 -50.02
C LEU A 171 -54.80 44.52 -49.72
N LEU A 172 -54.31 45.49 -48.94
CA LEU A 172 -55.02 46.73 -48.64
C LEU A 172 -55.18 47.63 -49.88
N GLN A 173 -54.19 47.70 -50.77
CA GLN A 173 -54.29 48.41 -52.05
C GLN A 173 -55.34 47.76 -52.96
N LEU A 174 -55.34 46.43 -53.08
CA LEU A 174 -56.32 45.67 -53.85
C LEU A 174 -57.76 45.85 -53.32
N TYR A 175 -57.94 45.87 -51.99
CA TYR A 175 -59.24 46.21 -51.38
C TYR A 175 -59.68 47.65 -51.67
N LYS A 176 -58.75 48.61 -51.64
CA LYS A 176 -59.04 50.01 -51.99
C LYS A 176 -59.45 50.13 -53.47
N GLN A 177 -58.66 49.57 -54.38
CA GLN A 177 -58.93 49.57 -55.81
C GLN A 177 -60.30 48.96 -56.11
N LYS A 178 -60.59 47.77 -55.57
CA LYS A 178 -61.90 47.11 -55.72
C LYS A 178 -63.08 47.94 -55.18
N SER A 179 -62.87 48.76 -54.15
CA SER A 179 -63.88 49.71 -53.64
C SER A 179 -64.07 50.92 -54.58
N GLU A 180 -63.04 51.33 -55.30
CA GLU A 180 -63.10 52.39 -56.31
C GLU A 180 -63.75 51.89 -57.61
N ASP A 181 -63.41 50.67 -58.06
CA ASP A 181 -64.07 49.98 -59.17
C ASP A 181 -65.58 49.80 -58.94
N GLN A 182 -66.00 49.43 -57.72
CA GLN A 182 -67.42 49.34 -57.36
C GLN A 182 -68.15 50.68 -57.43
N LYS A 183 -67.50 51.80 -57.08
CA LYS A 183 -68.08 53.15 -57.21
C LYS A 183 -68.18 53.59 -58.67
N ILE A 184 -67.24 53.17 -59.52
CA ILE A 184 -67.30 53.41 -60.97
C ILE A 184 -68.45 52.60 -61.58
N GLY A 185 -68.58 51.31 -61.24
CA GLY A 185 -69.69 50.46 -61.68
C GLY A 185 -71.07 51.02 -61.29
N GLN A 186 -71.23 51.52 -60.07
CA GLN A 186 -72.47 52.17 -59.63
C GLN A 186 -72.78 53.48 -60.39
N ARG A 187 -71.78 54.22 -60.88
CA ARG A 187 -72.00 55.42 -61.71
C ARG A 187 -72.44 55.07 -63.13
N VAL A 188 -71.98 53.96 -63.70
CA VAL A 188 -72.40 53.50 -65.04
C VAL A 188 -73.79 52.85 -65.01
N GLY A 189 -74.18 52.21 -63.90
CA GLY A 189 -75.51 51.61 -63.73
C GLY A 189 -76.67 52.59 -63.48
N SER A 190 -76.42 53.90 -63.40
CA SER A 190 -77.40 54.88 -62.90
C SER A 190 -78.39 55.43 -63.95
N VAL A 191 -78.78 54.60 -64.94
CA VAL A 191 -79.90 54.89 -65.87
C VAL A 191 -80.74 53.61 -66.05
N GLY A 192 -81.67 53.35 -65.12
CA GLY A 192 -82.64 52.26 -65.28
C GLY A 192 -83.29 51.74 -63.99
N ASN A 193 -84.53 52.18 -63.75
CA ASN A 193 -85.53 51.65 -62.79
C ASN A 193 -85.14 51.61 -61.29
N ILE A 194 -85.89 52.23 -60.36
CA ILE A 194 -87.33 52.15 -60.05
C ILE A 194 -87.74 50.79 -59.45
N ASN A 195 -88.10 50.85 -58.16
CA ASN A 195 -88.90 49.90 -57.38
C ASN A 195 -88.50 48.41 -57.39
N GLN A 196 -88.00 47.93 -56.24
CA GLN A 196 -88.89 47.25 -55.28
C GLN A 196 -88.32 47.23 -53.84
N ARG A 197 -89.13 46.74 -52.90
CA ARG A 197 -89.05 47.02 -51.47
C ARG A 197 -89.25 45.75 -50.64
N THR A 198 -88.18 45.20 -50.08
CA THR A 198 -88.23 44.07 -49.14
C THR A 198 -87.31 44.28 -47.95
N VAL A 199 -87.79 43.88 -46.77
CA VAL A 199 -87.13 44.12 -45.48
C VAL A 199 -86.46 42.84 -45.00
N ILE A 200 -85.14 42.88 -44.80
CA ILE A 200 -84.44 41.94 -43.92
C ILE A 200 -83.57 42.77 -42.97
N LYS A 201 -83.92 42.72 -41.68
CA LYS A 201 -83.02 43.15 -40.59
C LYS A 201 -81.98 42.04 -40.39
N ASN A 202 -80.75 42.40 -40.02
CA ASN A 202 -80.13 41.84 -38.82
C ASN A 202 -78.86 42.59 -38.40
N ASN A 203 -78.80 42.82 -37.10
CA ASN A 203 -77.82 43.54 -36.29
C ASN A 203 -76.38 43.68 -36.84
N ILE A 204 -76.00 44.95 -37.03
CA ILE A 204 -74.69 45.44 -36.60
C ILE A 204 -74.62 45.31 -35.07
N ASP A 205 -73.52 44.82 -34.51
CA ASP A 205 -73.30 44.81 -33.06
C ASP A 205 -71.95 45.47 -32.71
N TYR A 206 -72.00 46.72 -32.24
CA TYR A 206 -70.83 47.48 -31.79
C TYR A 206 -70.56 47.14 -30.31
N ARG A 207 -69.56 46.30 -30.02
CA ARG A 207 -69.09 46.10 -28.64
C ARG A 207 -67.84 46.91 -28.33
N SER A 208 -68.06 48.08 -27.75
CA SER A 208 -67.04 48.95 -27.16
C SER A 208 -66.76 48.58 -25.69
N PHE A 209 -65.52 48.85 -25.26
CA PHE A 209 -65.10 49.28 -23.91
C PHE A 209 -65.79 48.71 -22.64
N THR A 210 -65.04 47.87 -21.92
CA THR A 210 -64.88 47.81 -20.44
C THR A 210 -63.55 47.05 -20.22
N GLN A 211 -62.54 47.44 -19.44
CA GLN A 211 -62.43 48.20 -18.18
C GLN A 211 -62.79 47.38 -16.92
N ASP A 212 -61.90 47.45 -15.93
CA ASP A 212 -61.88 46.81 -14.59
C ASP A 212 -61.81 45.26 -14.57
N GLY A 213 -61.19 44.60 -13.57
CA GLY A 213 -60.40 45.11 -12.45
C GLY A 213 -59.82 43.99 -11.54
N THR A 214 -58.85 44.38 -10.70
CA THR A 214 -58.45 43.91 -9.32
C THR A 214 -59.21 42.68 -8.74
N LEU A 215 -58.62 41.67 -8.08
CA LEU A 215 -57.62 41.61 -6.97
C LEU A 215 -56.71 40.35 -7.06
N MET A 216 -55.50 40.32 -6.47
CA MET A 216 -55.11 39.69 -5.16
C MET A 216 -55.84 38.38 -4.81
N THR A 217 -55.21 37.31 -4.30
CA THR A 217 -54.07 37.19 -3.36
C THR A 217 -52.96 36.25 -3.89
N ALA A 218 -51.66 36.40 -3.63
CA ALA A 218 -50.92 36.75 -2.40
C ALA A 218 -50.87 35.62 -1.34
N ASN A 219 -49.78 34.85 -1.33
CA ASN A 219 -49.10 34.41 -0.11
C ASN A 219 -47.64 34.04 -0.44
N LYS A 220 -46.72 34.44 0.44
CA LYS A 220 -45.29 34.11 0.47
C LYS A 220 -45.04 33.25 1.71
N ASP A 221 -44.03 32.39 1.64
CA ASP A 221 -42.85 32.41 2.54
C ASP A 221 -41.65 31.96 1.64
N GLU A 222 -40.45 32.54 1.55
CA GLU A 222 -39.48 33.14 2.50
C GLU A 222 -38.70 32.11 3.37
N GLN A 223 -37.36 32.13 3.50
CA GLN A 223 -36.24 32.94 2.92
C GLN A 223 -35.02 31.99 2.63
N VAL A 224 -33.84 32.30 2.07
CA VAL A 224 -33.16 33.47 1.39
C VAL A 224 -31.95 32.88 0.61
N GLU A 225 -31.35 33.42 -0.46
CA GLU A 225 -31.66 34.47 -1.45
C GLU A 225 -31.76 33.73 -2.84
N GLY A 226 -31.32 34.17 -4.04
CA GLY A 226 -30.69 35.43 -4.41
C GLY A 226 -30.28 35.69 -5.86
N SER A 227 -29.52 36.78 -5.99
CA SER A 227 -28.95 37.44 -7.17
C SER A 227 -28.66 36.55 -8.41
N LYS A 228 -28.96 36.98 -9.66
CA LYS A 228 -29.55 38.25 -10.15
C LYS A 228 -29.95 38.11 -11.64
N ARG A 229 -31.13 38.62 -12.02
CA ARG A 229 -31.59 38.96 -13.39
C ARG A 229 -31.79 37.80 -14.40
N ASP A 230 -32.71 37.84 -15.37
CA ASP A 230 -33.92 38.66 -15.59
C ASP A 230 -34.85 37.94 -16.62
N PHE A 231 -36.10 38.40 -16.74
CA PHE A 231 -37.08 38.15 -17.83
C PHE A 231 -37.79 36.78 -17.99
N SER A 232 -39.00 36.75 -17.42
CA SER A 232 -40.29 36.34 -18.04
C SER A 232 -40.58 34.89 -18.44
N SER A 233 -41.73 34.41 -17.97
CA SER A 233 -42.40 33.15 -18.30
C SER A 233 -43.45 33.29 -19.41
N ILE A 234 -43.96 32.16 -19.93
CA ILE A 234 -45.40 31.82 -19.95
C ILE A 234 -45.63 30.36 -20.41
N LYS A 235 -46.79 29.79 -20.08
CA LYS A 235 -47.12 28.35 -20.16
C LYS A 235 -47.70 27.86 -21.50
N GLN A 236 -47.71 26.54 -21.63
CA GLN A 236 -48.50 25.73 -22.57
C GLN A 236 -50.01 26.10 -22.56
N GLY A 237 -50.69 25.97 -23.71
CA GLY A 237 -52.15 26.11 -23.84
C GLY A 237 -52.68 25.54 -25.17
N GLN A 238 -53.50 24.48 -25.10
CA GLN A 238 -53.89 23.61 -26.23
C GLN A 238 -54.98 24.20 -27.20
N LYS A 239 -55.14 23.54 -28.37
CA LYS A 239 -56.30 23.57 -29.33
C LYS A 239 -56.34 24.81 -30.27
N THR A 240 -56.88 24.77 -31.50
CA THR A 240 -57.69 23.74 -32.20
C THR A 240 -57.44 23.69 -33.74
N GLN A 241 -58.06 22.70 -34.38
CA GLN A 241 -57.97 22.23 -35.79
C GLN A 241 -58.54 23.18 -36.88
N LEU A 242 -58.46 22.71 -38.15
CA LEU A 242 -59.02 23.25 -39.42
C LEU A 242 -58.17 24.33 -40.12
N SER A 243 -58.12 24.44 -41.46
CA SER A 243 -58.44 23.48 -42.55
C SER A 243 -57.99 24.03 -43.91
N THR A 244 -57.06 23.35 -44.61
CA THR A 244 -56.79 23.59 -46.04
C THR A 244 -56.49 22.27 -46.76
N LYS A 245 -57.49 21.70 -47.42
CA LYS A 245 -57.28 20.75 -48.53
C LYS A 245 -56.97 21.54 -49.80
N ILE A 246 -56.03 21.08 -50.63
CA ILE A 246 -56.15 20.91 -52.10
C ILE A 246 -54.78 20.48 -52.66
N GLN A 247 -54.82 19.53 -53.61
CA GLN A 247 -53.77 19.11 -54.56
C GLN A 247 -52.30 19.04 -54.07
N ASP A 248 -51.83 17.83 -53.77
CA ASP A 248 -50.59 17.31 -54.40
C ASP A 248 -50.49 15.77 -54.30
N TYR A 249 -51.14 15.08 -55.25
CA TYR A 249 -51.13 13.61 -55.36
C TYR A 249 -50.26 13.18 -56.55
N GLY A 250 -48.96 12.98 -56.31
CA GLY A 250 -48.02 12.49 -57.33
C GLY A 250 -46.68 11.96 -56.83
N SER A 251 -46.14 12.49 -55.72
CA SER A 251 -44.78 12.13 -55.25
C SER A 251 -44.73 11.28 -53.96
N SER A 252 -45.78 11.32 -53.15
CA SER A 252 -45.74 10.93 -51.73
C SER A 252 -45.42 9.45 -51.44
N GLN A 253 -45.73 8.51 -52.33
CA GLN A 253 -45.43 7.09 -52.07
C GLN A 253 -43.93 6.79 -52.03
N HIS A 254 -43.10 7.43 -52.87
CA HIS A 254 -41.67 7.13 -52.90
C HIS A 254 -40.97 7.63 -51.62
N ASP A 255 -41.38 8.78 -51.10
CA ASP A 255 -40.86 9.32 -49.84
C ASP A 255 -41.34 8.54 -48.61
N PHE A 256 -42.55 7.97 -48.63
CA PHE A 256 -43.07 7.17 -47.53
C PHE A 256 -42.19 5.93 -47.27
N PHE A 257 -41.95 5.10 -48.29
CA PHE A 257 -41.07 3.94 -48.18
C PHE A 257 -39.61 4.32 -47.84
N ARG A 258 -39.11 5.46 -48.36
CA ARG A 258 -37.76 5.94 -48.05
C ARG A 258 -37.62 6.39 -46.60
N ARG A 259 -38.67 6.99 -46.03
CA ARG A 259 -38.73 7.43 -44.63
C ARG A 259 -38.77 6.24 -43.67
N ASP A 260 -39.61 5.24 -43.92
CA ASP A 260 -39.71 4.04 -43.06
C ASP A 260 -38.44 3.18 -43.09
N LEU A 261 -37.80 3.00 -44.26
CA LEU A 261 -36.49 2.33 -44.33
C LEU A 261 -35.38 3.10 -43.60
N SER A 262 -35.52 4.42 -43.43
CA SER A 262 -34.55 5.24 -42.67
C SER A 262 -34.80 5.22 -41.16
N SER A 263 -36.07 5.23 -40.72
CA SER A 263 -36.44 5.15 -39.31
C SER A 263 -36.13 3.77 -38.73
N GLN A 264 -36.43 2.69 -39.47
CA GLN A 264 -36.11 1.33 -39.05
C GLN A 264 -34.60 1.07 -38.94
N LYS A 265 -33.78 1.67 -39.82
CA LYS A 265 -32.31 1.61 -39.72
C LYS A 265 -31.76 2.42 -38.54
N ARG A 266 -32.30 3.62 -38.28
CA ARG A 266 -31.94 4.40 -37.07
C ARG A 266 -32.31 3.68 -35.77
N SER A 267 -33.47 3.02 -35.74
CA SER A 267 -33.92 2.25 -34.59
C SER A 267 -32.93 1.14 -34.22
N ARG A 268 -32.50 0.32 -35.20
CA ARG A 268 -31.48 -0.72 -34.98
C ARG A 268 -30.14 -0.13 -34.54
N TYR A 269 -29.63 0.90 -35.21
CA TYR A 269 -28.34 1.51 -34.86
C TYR A 269 -28.33 2.08 -33.42
N ASN A 270 -29.42 2.69 -32.98
CA ASN A 270 -29.55 3.15 -31.60
C ASN A 270 -29.59 1.97 -30.62
N GLN A 271 -30.30 0.88 -30.95
CA GLN A 271 -30.37 -0.32 -30.12
C GLN A 271 -29.00 -1.01 -29.99
N ASP A 272 -28.26 -1.16 -31.09
CA ASP A 272 -26.90 -1.70 -31.12
C ASP A 272 -25.94 -0.82 -30.29
N SER A 273 -26.02 0.50 -30.43
CA SER A 273 -25.20 1.45 -29.67
C SER A 273 -25.51 1.44 -28.17
N GLN A 274 -26.78 1.34 -27.80
CA GLN A 274 -27.23 1.17 -26.41
C GLN A 274 -26.66 -0.14 -25.82
N GLN A 275 -26.75 -1.24 -26.56
CA GLN A 275 -26.25 -2.55 -26.12
C GLN A 275 -24.72 -2.58 -25.95
N ILE A 276 -23.96 -1.87 -26.80
CA ILE A 276 -22.51 -1.69 -26.64
C ILE A 276 -22.19 -0.87 -25.37
N GLN A 277 -22.94 0.19 -25.07
CA GLN A 277 -22.78 0.94 -23.82
C GLN A 277 -23.11 0.08 -22.59
N ASP A 278 -24.15 -0.73 -22.64
CA ASP A 278 -24.56 -1.54 -21.49
C ASP A 278 -23.63 -2.75 -21.27
N ASN A 279 -23.03 -3.31 -22.32
CA ASN A 279 -21.95 -4.28 -22.21
C ASN A 279 -20.69 -3.67 -21.57
N THR A 280 -20.23 -2.51 -22.03
CA THR A 280 -19.03 -1.85 -21.46
C THR A 280 -19.23 -1.41 -20.00
N LYS A 281 -20.46 -1.03 -19.61
CA LYS A 281 -20.83 -0.83 -18.19
C LYS A 281 -20.74 -2.13 -17.39
N GLN A 282 -21.20 -3.26 -17.93
CA GLN A 282 -21.11 -4.56 -17.26
C GLN A 282 -19.66 -5.02 -17.08
N GLU A 283 -18.80 -4.84 -18.09
CA GLU A 283 -17.36 -5.12 -18.01
C GLU A 283 -16.70 -4.27 -16.91
N LEU A 284 -16.96 -2.97 -16.87
CA LEU A 284 -16.45 -2.06 -15.82
C LEU A 284 -16.95 -2.44 -14.41
N ILE A 285 -18.23 -2.82 -14.27
CA ILE A 285 -18.80 -3.31 -13.00
C ILE A 285 -18.14 -4.62 -12.58
N GLN A 286 -17.81 -5.51 -13.51
CA GLN A 286 -17.13 -6.77 -13.24
C GLN A 286 -15.66 -6.54 -12.82
N GLU A 287 -14.96 -5.60 -13.46
CA GLU A 287 -13.61 -5.22 -13.05
C GLU A 287 -13.60 -4.58 -11.65
N LEU A 288 -14.46 -3.61 -11.38
CA LEU A 288 -14.58 -2.97 -10.06
C LEU A 288 -14.94 -3.98 -8.96
N ARG A 289 -15.78 -4.99 -9.25
CA ARG A 289 -16.04 -6.11 -8.33
C ARG A 289 -14.80 -6.96 -8.07
N SER A 290 -13.98 -7.22 -9.09
CA SER A 290 -12.72 -7.95 -8.97
C SER A 290 -11.68 -7.18 -8.14
N GLN A 291 -11.55 -5.87 -8.36
CA GLN A 291 -10.69 -4.99 -7.55
C GLN A 291 -11.16 -4.97 -6.08
N LEU A 292 -12.45 -4.74 -5.82
CA LEU A 292 -13.02 -4.74 -4.47
C LEU A 292 -12.87 -6.09 -3.75
N GLN A 293 -12.89 -7.21 -4.48
CA GLN A 293 -12.59 -8.54 -3.92
C GLN A 293 -11.12 -8.69 -3.53
N LYS A 294 -10.17 -8.18 -4.32
CA LYS A 294 -8.73 -8.16 -3.97
C LYS A 294 -8.47 -7.29 -2.74
N GLU A 295 -9.05 -6.10 -2.67
CA GLU A 295 -8.95 -5.21 -1.50
C GLU A 295 -9.47 -5.89 -0.22
N ARG A 296 -10.60 -6.60 -0.30
CA ARG A 296 -11.11 -7.40 0.83
C ARG A 296 -10.13 -8.49 1.28
N GLN A 297 -9.44 -9.15 0.35
CA GLN A 297 -8.41 -10.16 0.68
C GLN A 297 -7.19 -9.51 1.33
N ILE A 298 -6.71 -8.37 0.83
CA ILE A 298 -5.60 -7.61 1.41
C ILE A 298 -5.94 -7.15 2.83
N ILE A 299 -7.13 -6.55 3.04
CA ILE A 299 -7.62 -6.13 4.35
C ILE A 299 -7.74 -7.33 5.31
N GLN A 300 -8.15 -8.51 4.84
CA GLN A 300 -8.23 -9.72 5.66
C GLN A 300 -6.84 -10.22 6.08
N LEU A 301 -5.86 -10.22 5.18
CA LEU A 301 -4.46 -10.57 5.49
C LEU A 301 -3.84 -9.58 6.51
N LEU A 302 -4.03 -8.28 6.30
CA LEU A 302 -3.54 -7.24 7.22
C LEU A 302 -4.16 -7.38 8.62
N LYS A 303 -5.44 -7.75 8.72
CA LYS A 303 -6.09 -8.03 10.02
C LYS A 303 -5.50 -9.24 10.73
N VAL A 304 -5.15 -10.31 10.01
CA VAL A 304 -4.50 -11.49 10.60
C VAL A 304 -3.10 -11.15 11.10
N GLU A 305 -2.30 -10.44 10.31
CA GLU A 305 -0.95 -10.04 10.71
C GLU A 305 -0.94 -9.04 11.88
N LEU A 306 -1.87 -8.08 11.91
CA LEU A 306 -2.03 -7.16 13.03
C LEU A 306 -2.51 -7.87 14.31
N SER A 307 -3.36 -8.90 14.19
CA SER A 307 -3.72 -9.76 15.33
C SER A 307 -2.52 -10.54 15.86
N LYS A 308 -1.67 -11.09 14.96
CA LYS A 308 -0.44 -11.80 15.29
C LYS A 308 0.58 -10.90 16.03
N GLN A 309 0.78 -9.67 15.57
CA GLN A 309 1.62 -8.69 16.26
C GLN A 309 1.08 -8.32 17.65
N ASN A 310 -0.24 -8.20 17.80
CA ASN A 310 -0.85 -7.94 19.11
C ASN A 310 -0.69 -9.12 20.09
N CYS A 311 -0.75 -10.37 19.62
CA CYS A 311 -0.43 -11.54 20.46
C CYS A 311 1.03 -11.50 20.95
N GLN A 312 1.98 -11.30 20.03
CA GLN A 312 3.41 -11.22 20.37
C GLN A 312 3.72 -10.12 21.38
N ARG A 313 3.04 -8.98 21.27
CA ARG A 313 3.14 -7.88 22.26
C ARG A 313 2.63 -8.31 23.64
N GLY A 314 1.51 -9.03 23.70
CA GLY A 314 0.95 -9.55 24.95
C GLY A 314 1.83 -10.58 25.64
N GLU A 315 2.51 -11.45 24.88
CA GLU A 315 3.44 -12.42 25.46
C GLU A 315 4.68 -11.74 26.08
N LEU A 316 5.28 -10.75 25.40
CA LEU A 316 6.38 -9.95 25.95
C LEU A 316 5.96 -9.17 27.20
N GLU A 317 4.72 -8.67 27.24
CA GLU A 317 4.14 -7.99 28.40
C GLU A 317 3.92 -8.95 29.57
N GLN A 318 3.50 -10.19 29.32
CA GLN A 318 3.36 -11.24 30.35
C GLN A 318 4.71 -11.59 30.99
N ILE A 319 5.76 -11.83 30.20
CA ILE A 319 7.12 -12.12 30.72
C ILE A 319 7.62 -10.96 31.61
N LEU A 320 7.32 -9.71 31.22
CA LEU A 320 7.66 -8.54 32.02
C LEU A 320 6.86 -8.50 33.33
N LEU A 321 5.55 -8.76 33.29
CA LEU A 321 4.69 -8.81 34.48
C LEU A 321 5.15 -9.87 35.48
N ASP A 322 5.56 -11.04 35.02
CA ASP A 322 6.05 -12.11 35.89
C ASP A 322 7.43 -11.79 36.50
N CYS A 323 8.34 -11.19 35.73
CA CYS A 323 9.59 -10.61 36.27
C CYS A 323 9.31 -9.54 37.33
N VAL A 324 8.29 -8.68 37.14
CA VAL A 324 7.84 -7.68 38.11
C VAL A 324 7.27 -8.34 39.37
N ASN A 325 6.52 -9.43 39.23
CA ASN A 325 5.93 -10.15 40.34
C ASN A 325 6.98 -10.94 41.15
N GLU A 326 8.03 -11.48 40.52
CA GLU A 326 9.23 -11.96 41.22
C GLU A 326 9.92 -10.86 42.01
N MET A 327 10.18 -9.71 41.38
CA MET A 327 10.86 -8.58 42.04
C MET A 327 10.05 -8.04 43.23
N LYS A 328 8.71 -8.01 43.16
CA LYS A 328 7.85 -7.70 44.33
C LYS A 328 8.09 -8.66 45.50
N LYS A 329 8.17 -9.98 45.25
CA LYS A 329 8.49 -10.99 46.29
C LYS A 329 9.88 -10.74 46.89
N GLU A 330 10.87 -10.42 46.05
CA GLU A 330 12.25 -10.15 46.49
C GLU A 330 12.37 -8.85 47.31
N VAL A 331 11.62 -7.80 46.96
CA VAL A 331 11.48 -6.57 47.78
C VAL A 331 10.81 -6.88 49.12
N LEU A 332 9.70 -7.62 49.12
CA LEU A 332 8.95 -7.99 50.34
C LEU A 332 9.82 -8.81 51.31
N ASN A 333 10.58 -9.78 50.80
CA ASN A 333 11.51 -10.59 51.59
C ASN A 333 12.60 -9.73 52.25
N ARG A 334 13.22 -8.81 51.50
CA ARG A 334 14.25 -7.91 52.04
C ARG A 334 13.69 -6.96 53.11
N GLN A 335 12.50 -6.40 52.90
CA GLN A 335 11.82 -5.59 53.92
C GLN A 335 11.50 -6.41 55.19
N THR A 336 11.13 -7.69 55.03
CA THR A 336 10.82 -8.59 56.15
C THR A 336 12.07 -8.96 56.94
N GLN A 337 13.18 -9.27 56.27
CA GLN A 337 14.48 -9.51 56.89
C GLN A 337 15.00 -8.27 57.64
N GLN A 338 14.90 -7.08 57.07
CA GLN A 338 15.27 -5.83 57.77
C GLN A 338 14.45 -5.62 59.06
N LYS A 339 13.14 -5.90 59.03
CA LYS A 339 12.28 -5.82 60.23
C LYS A 339 12.70 -6.83 61.31
N GLN A 340 13.17 -8.02 60.95
CA GLN A 340 13.64 -9.02 61.92
C GLN A 340 14.90 -8.54 62.68
N PHE A 341 15.88 -7.96 61.98
CA PHE A 341 17.09 -7.43 62.64
C PHE A 341 16.83 -6.28 63.62
N VAL A 342 15.78 -5.48 63.41
CA VAL A 342 15.45 -4.31 64.26
C VAL A 342 14.61 -4.69 65.49
N ASN A 343 13.79 -5.75 65.40
CA ASN A 343 12.73 -6.01 66.39
C ASN A 343 13.14 -6.79 67.66
N HIS A 344 14.43 -7.06 67.90
CA HIS A 344 14.92 -7.80 69.07
C HIS A 344 14.79 -7.08 70.44
N ARG A 345 13.96 -6.02 70.57
CA ARG A 345 13.84 -5.24 71.82
C ARG A 345 12.45 -4.78 72.28
N SER A 346 11.36 -4.97 71.52
CA SER A 346 10.05 -4.44 71.92
C SER A 346 8.88 -5.40 71.62
N THR A 347 8.30 -5.96 72.68
CA THR A 347 7.13 -6.84 72.65
C THR A 347 5.83 -6.03 72.71
N SER A 348 5.00 -6.06 71.65
CA SER A 348 3.53 -6.00 71.80
C SER A 348 2.77 -6.22 70.49
N TYR A 349 1.69 -7.00 70.58
CA TYR A 349 0.66 -7.29 69.59
C TYR A 349 0.20 -6.13 68.69
N SER A 350 0.34 -6.29 67.37
CA SER A 350 -0.60 -5.77 66.36
C SER A 350 -0.40 -6.44 64.99
N GLN A 351 -0.93 -7.66 64.81
CA GLN A 351 -0.96 -8.33 63.49
C GLN A 351 -2.12 -7.79 62.64
N THR A 352 -1.89 -6.69 61.93
CA THR A 352 -2.73 -6.30 60.79
C THR A 352 -2.26 -7.02 59.54
N ASN A 353 -3.16 -7.72 58.83
CA ASN A 353 -2.86 -8.35 57.54
C ASN A 353 -2.55 -7.27 56.48
N ILE A 354 -1.26 -7.00 56.27
CA ILE A 354 -0.78 -6.16 55.18
C ILE A 354 -0.38 -7.07 54.02
N GLU A 355 -1.39 -7.59 53.32
CA GLU A 355 -1.24 -7.93 51.89
C GLU A 355 -1.16 -6.63 51.06
N GLY A 356 -0.19 -5.79 51.43
CA GLY A 356 0.05 -4.52 50.79
C GLY A 356 0.60 -4.77 49.41
N ILE A 357 -0.23 -4.53 48.38
CA ILE A 357 0.17 -4.60 46.98
C ILE A 357 1.36 -3.65 46.77
N ILE A 358 2.58 -4.21 46.72
CA ILE A 358 3.80 -3.43 46.56
C ILE A 358 3.72 -2.70 45.22
N ASN A 359 3.60 -1.38 45.34
CA ASN A 359 3.31 -0.52 44.21
C ASN A 359 4.62 -0.10 43.53
N TYR A 360 4.61 0.11 42.21
CA TYR A 360 5.85 0.23 41.43
C TYR A 360 6.69 1.49 41.79
N SER A 361 6.07 2.46 42.45
CA SER A 361 6.71 3.62 43.07
C SER A 361 7.66 3.25 44.23
N GLN A 362 7.46 2.12 44.88
CA GLN A 362 8.26 1.64 46.03
C GLN A 362 9.55 0.92 45.62
N PHE A 363 9.73 0.61 44.32
CA PHE A 363 10.95 -0.01 43.81
C PHE A 363 12.10 1.00 43.79
N THR A 364 13.24 0.64 44.41
CA THR A 364 14.46 1.44 44.35
C THR A 364 15.05 1.45 42.93
N HIS A 365 15.99 2.36 42.66
CA HIS A 365 16.73 2.37 41.40
C HIS A 365 17.47 1.03 41.15
N THR A 366 18.02 0.43 42.21
CA THR A 366 18.68 -0.88 42.17
C THR A 366 17.71 -1.99 41.78
N ASP A 367 16.49 -2.00 42.33
CA ASP A 367 15.47 -3.01 42.00
C ASP A 367 15.03 -2.90 40.53
N LYS A 368 14.91 -1.67 40.01
CA LYS A 368 14.59 -1.41 38.60
C LYS A 368 15.69 -1.91 37.65
N ILE A 369 16.97 -1.76 38.03
CA ILE A 369 18.10 -2.33 37.29
C ILE A 369 18.09 -3.87 37.35
N GLN A 370 17.87 -4.46 38.54
CA GLN A 370 17.85 -5.92 38.69
C GLN A 370 16.66 -6.55 37.95
N LEU A 371 15.50 -5.89 37.95
CA LEU A 371 14.34 -6.26 37.14
C LEU A 371 14.67 -6.27 35.65
N LEU A 372 15.26 -5.17 35.12
CA LEU A 372 15.64 -5.08 33.71
C LEU A 372 16.65 -6.16 33.32
N LYS A 373 17.64 -6.45 34.18
CA LYS A 373 18.56 -7.58 33.96
C LYS A 373 17.82 -8.91 33.92
N ARG A 374 16.95 -9.19 34.92
CA ARG A 374 16.19 -10.45 35.02
C ARG A 374 15.28 -10.67 33.80
N PHE A 375 14.66 -9.60 33.30
CA PHE A 375 13.86 -9.62 32.07
C PHE A 375 14.71 -9.88 30.82
N ILE A 376 15.82 -9.15 30.64
CA ILE A 376 16.74 -9.31 29.49
C ILE A 376 17.44 -10.69 29.52
N SER A 377 17.62 -11.27 30.70
CA SER A 377 18.18 -12.61 30.92
C SER A 377 17.11 -13.71 31.06
N SER A 378 15.83 -13.43 30.78
CA SER A 378 14.81 -14.49 30.67
C SER A 378 15.01 -15.26 29.37
N ASP A 379 15.12 -16.59 29.44
CA ASP A 379 15.21 -17.45 28.26
C ASP A 379 13.99 -17.31 27.35
N GLU A 380 12.80 -17.02 27.91
CA GLU A 380 11.58 -16.76 27.13
C GLU A 380 11.68 -15.45 26.34
N PHE A 381 12.19 -14.39 26.97
CA PHE A 381 12.45 -13.12 26.30
C PHE A 381 13.52 -13.27 25.22
N LEU A 382 14.63 -13.97 25.52
CA LEU A 382 15.70 -14.24 24.57
C LEU A 382 15.21 -15.12 23.40
N HIS A 383 14.35 -16.09 23.65
CA HIS A 383 13.74 -16.92 22.61
C HIS A 383 12.79 -16.13 21.71
N GLN A 384 11.92 -15.29 22.27
CA GLN A 384 11.07 -14.39 21.48
C GLN A 384 11.87 -13.36 20.69
N LEU A 385 12.90 -12.75 21.31
CA LEU A 385 13.81 -11.84 20.63
C LEU A 385 14.49 -12.56 19.45
N TYR A 386 14.99 -13.79 19.67
CA TYR A 386 15.59 -14.62 18.63
C TYR A 386 14.61 -14.96 17.49
N GLN A 387 13.34 -15.28 17.80
CA GLN A 387 12.33 -15.45 16.75
C GLN A 387 12.10 -14.13 15.98
N ILE A 388 11.97 -13.00 16.67
CA ILE A 388 11.72 -11.69 16.06
C ILE A 388 12.90 -11.24 15.20
N THR A 389 14.16 -11.54 15.55
CA THR A 389 15.34 -11.17 14.76
C THR A 389 15.68 -12.17 13.66
N PHE A 390 15.59 -13.49 13.91
CA PHE A 390 16.08 -14.52 12.99
C PHE A 390 14.97 -15.28 12.23
N ASN A 391 13.83 -15.61 12.84
CA ASN A 391 12.71 -16.18 12.05
C ASN A 391 12.14 -15.16 11.05
N ASN A 392 12.16 -13.86 11.36
CA ASN A 392 11.84 -12.84 10.37
C ASN A 392 12.86 -12.78 9.21
N GLN A 393 14.15 -13.03 9.43
CA GLN A 393 15.11 -13.17 8.32
C GLN A 393 14.83 -14.40 7.45
N ILE A 394 14.35 -15.51 8.04
CA ILE A 394 13.90 -16.70 7.31
C ILE A 394 12.57 -16.45 6.56
N GLN A 395 11.68 -15.61 7.12
CA GLN A 395 10.49 -15.15 6.42
C GLN A 395 10.81 -14.14 5.30
N LEU A 396 11.86 -13.31 5.44
CA LEU A 396 12.36 -12.48 4.33
C LEU A 396 13.06 -13.32 3.25
N SER A 397 13.83 -14.34 3.61
CA SER A 397 14.49 -15.21 2.63
C SER A 397 13.50 -16.12 1.90
N THR A 398 12.37 -16.48 2.51
CA THR A 398 11.23 -17.10 1.81
C THR A 398 10.34 -16.07 1.10
N SER A 399 10.30 -14.81 1.54
CA SER A 399 9.75 -13.69 0.76
C SER A 399 10.63 -13.25 -0.40
N LEU A 400 11.79 -13.91 -0.63
CA LEU A 400 12.42 -13.96 -1.96
C LEU A 400 11.53 -14.69 -2.99
N LYS A 401 10.32 -15.12 -2.64
CA LYS A 401 9.17 -15.21 -3.57
C LYS A 401 8.77 -13.86 -4.22
N LEU A 402 9.40 -12.73 -3.90
CA LEU A 402 9.52 -11.59 -4.81
C LEU A 402 10.12 -12.00 -6.18
N ASN A 403 10.93 -13.08 -6.21
CA ASN A 403 11.41 -13.75 -7.42
C ASN A 403 10.30 -14.51 -8.18
N GLU A 404 9.15 -14.80 -7.54
CA GLU A 404 7.92 -15.21 -8.20
C GLU A 404 7.05 -14.02 -8.60
N LYS A 405 7.06 -12.90 -7.86
CA LYS A 405 6.26 -11.72 -8.24
C LYS A 405 6.68 -11.16 -9.60
N TRP A 406 7.97 -10.88 -9.83
CA TRP A 406 8.39 -10.40 -11.15
C TRP A 406 8.13 -11.43 -12.25
N LYS A 407 8.15 -12.73 -11.92
CA LYS A 407 7.86 -13.82 -12.85
C LYS A 407 6.38 -13.85 -13.23
N ILE A 408 5.48 -13.62 -12.27
CA ILE A 408 4.04 -13.44 -12.52
C ILE A 408 3.79 -12.17 -13.34
N ASP A 409 4.43 -11.05 -13.00
CA ASP A 409 4.32 -9.79 -13.75
C ASP A 409 4.86 -9.95 -15.18
N ALA A 410 5.94 -10.71 -15.38
CA ALA A 410 6.51 -11.03 -16.69
C ALA A 410 5.68 -12.03 -17.50
N ASP A 411 5.07 -13.03 -16.87
CA ASP A 411 4.12 -13.95 -17.51
C ASP A 411 2.84 -13.23 -17.93
N ASP A 412 2.35 -12.29 -17.12
CA ASP A 412 1.20 -11.44 -17.45
C ASP A 412 1.54 -10.43 -18.57
N ALA A 413 2.71 -9.79 -18.52
CA ALA A 413 3.21 -8.97 -19.63
C ALA A 413 3.36 -9.79 -20.93
N THR A 414 3.82 -11.05 -20.84
CA THR A 414 3.95 -11.97 -21.97
C THR A 414 2.58 -12.40 -22.52
N LYS A 415 1.59 -12.66 -21.65
CA LYS A 415 0.20 -12.91 -22.06
C LYS A 415 -0.42 -11.69 -22.74
N LYS A 416 -0.24 -10.49 -22.17
CA LYS A 416 -0.69 -9.22 -22.76
C LYS A 416 -0.04 -8.96 -24.13
N PHE A 417 1.27 -9.18 -24.26
CA PHE A 417 1.98 -9.07 -25.53
C PHE A 417 1.49 -10.08 -26.57
N ASN A 418 1.26 -11.34 -26.19
CA ASN A 418 0.73 -12.36 -27.10
C ASN A 418 -0.72 -12.07 -27.53
N ASN A 419 -1.59 -11.59 -26.62
CA ASN A 419 -2.93 -11.11 -26.98
C ASN A 419 -2.86 -9.90 -27.92
N PHE A 420 -1.97 -8.93 -27.67
CA PHE A 420 -1.75 -7.79 -28.57
C PHE A 420 -1.23 -8.24 -29.94
N LYS A 421 -0.34 -9.24 -29.99
CA LYS A 421 0.17 -9.84 -31.24
C LYS A 421 -0.94 -10.52 -32.03
N GLN A 422 -1.85 -11.26 -31.36
CA GLN A 422 -3.05 -11.82 -31.99
C GLN A 422 -4.03 -10.72 -32.48
N LEU A 423 -4.24 -9.66 -31.70
CA LEU A 423 -5.06 -8.50 -32.08
C LEU A 423 -4.48 -7.76 -33.30
N LYS A 424 -3.16 -7.55 -33.35
CA LYS A 424 -2.48 -6.97 -34.52
C LYS A 424 -2.52 -7.89 -35.74
N PHE A 425 -2.44 -9.22 -35.55
CA PHE A 425 -2.63 -10.16 -36.66
C PHE A 425 -4.06 -10.12 -37.18
N LYS A 426 -5.08 -10.20 -36.29
CA LYS A 426 -6.49 -10.01 -36.66
C LYS A 426 -6.69 -8.68 -37.39
N GLN A 427 -6.23 -7.55 -36.88
CA GLN A 427 -6.40 -6.25 -37.55
C GLN A 427 -5.68 -6.15 -38.91
N LYS A 428 -4.56 -6.88 -39.13
CA LYS A 428 -3.90 -6.94 -40.44
C LYS A 428 -4.56 -7.92 -41.43
N THR A 429 -5.22 -8.98 -40.97
CA THR A 429 -6.00 -9.90 -41.82
C THR A 429 -7.48 -9.54 -41.92
N SER A 430 -7.98 -8.64 -41.06
CA SER A 430 -9.34 -8.08 -41.05
C SER A 430 -9.39 -6.61 -41.47
N GLN A 431 -8.36 -6.12 -42.16
CA GLN A 431 -8.57 -5.13 -43.23
C GLN A 431 -9.57 -5.77 -44.20
N PRO A 432 -10.83 -5.30 -44.28
CA PRO A 432 -11.84 -6.00 -45.05
C PRO A 432 -11.53 -5.80 -46.54
N ILE A 433 -11.14 -6.87 -47.23
CA ILE A 433 -10.91 -6.85 -48.68
C ILE A 433 -12.26 -6.80 -49.40
N LEU A 434 -12.94 -5.66 -49.29
CA LEU A 434 -14.25 -5.36 -49.89
C LEU A 434 -14.25 -5.43 -51.42
N LYS A 435 -13.09 -5.67 -52.04
CA LYS A 435 -12.96 -5.92 -53.48
C LYS A 435 -13.00 -7.41 -53.87
N THR A 436 -12.73 -8.38 -52.98
CA THR A 436 -12.71 -9.81 -53.35
C THR A 436 -14.00 -10.56 -53.00
N SER A 437 -14.74 -10.14 -51.98
CA SER A 437 -16.08 -10.67 -51.69
C SER A 437 -17.15 -10.18 -52.68
N LEU A 438 -16.95 -9.03 -53.31
CA LEU A 438 -17.82 -8.51 -54.36
C LEU A 438 -17.59 -9.26 -55.69
N ILE A 439 -16.33 -9.43 -56.09
CA ILE A 439 -15.94 -10.22 -57.27
C ILE A 439 -16.48 -11.65 -57.17
N LYS A 440 -16.27 -12.36 -56.04
CA LYS A 440 -16.80 -13.72 -55.87
C LYS A 440 -18.33 -13.84 -55.91
N ARG A 441 -19.08 -12.74 -55.74
CA ARG A 441 -20.54 -12.73 -55.94
C ARG A 441 -20.91 -12.48 -57.40
N GLN A 442 -20.26 -11.52 -58.05
CA GLN A 442 -20.45 -11.30 -59.50
C GLN A 442 -20.02 -12.53 -60.31
N ASP A 443 -18.92 -13.20 -59.96
CA ASP A 443 -18.49 -14.44 -60.61
C ASP A 443 -19.54 -15.56 -60.46
N GLN A 444 -20.20 -15.68 -59.30
CA GLN A 444 -21.27 -16.65 -59.09
C GLN A 444 -22.55 -16.29 -59.86
N GLU A 445 -22.92 -15.00 -59.95
CA GLU A 445 -24.06 -14.54 -60.76
C GLU A 445 -23.78 -14.66 -62.26
N ILE A 446 -22.53 -14.48 -62.71
CA ILE A 446 -22.08 -14.71 -64.09
C ILE A 446 -22.11 -16.20 -64.44
N VAL A 447 -21.67 -17.08 -63.53
CA VAL A 447 -21.75 -18.54 -63.72
C VAL A 447 -23.21 -19.03 -63.75
N GLN A 448 -24.09 -18.51 -62.88
CA GLN A 448 -25.52 -18.85 -62.90
C GLN A 448 -26.27 -18.26 -64.10
N THR A 449 -25.89 -17.08 -64.62
CA THR A 449 -26.51 -16.54 -65.84
C THR A 449 -26.01 -17.26 -67.10
N THR A 450 -24.75 -17.69 -67.16
CA THR A 450 -24.23 -18.49 -68.29
C THR A 450 -24.73 -19.93 -68.30
N SER A 451 -24.98 -20.57 -67.15
CA SER A 451 -25.63 -21.90 -67.14
C SER A 451 -27.06 -21.82 -67.72
N ASN A 452 -27.87 -20.88 -67.23
CA ASN A 452 -29.24 -20.66 -67.72
C ASN A 452 -29.30 -20.30 -69.22
N PHE A 453 -28.25 -19.69 -69.78
CA PHE A 453 -28.16 -19.42 -71.23
C PHE A 453 -27.84 -20.69 -72.04
N ASN A 454 -26.93 -21.53 -71.55
CA ASN A 454 -26.58 -22.80 -72.19
C ASN A 454 -27.75 -23.79 -72.19
N ASP A 455 -28.50 -23.89 -71.10
CA ASP A 455 -29.63 -24.82 -71.01
C ASP A 455 -30.78 -24.41 -71.95
N LYS A 456 -31.11 -23.11 -72.04
CA LYS A 456 -32.06 -22.59 -73.05
C LYS A 456 -31.57 -22.77 -74.48
N THR A 457 -30.27 -22.65 -74.73
CA THR A 457 -29.69 -22.87 -76.06
C THR A 457 -29.79 -24.35 -76.45
N ARG A 458 -29.58 -25.28 -75.51
CA ARG A 458 -29.81 -26.72 -75.71
C ARG A 458 -31.28 -27.03 -75.95
N GLU A 459 -32.20 -26.40 -75.21
CA GLU A 459 -33.65 -26.58 -75.40
C GLU A 459 -34.09 -26.14 -76.81
N LEU A 460 -33.59 -24.99 -77.30
CA LEU A 460 -33.78 -24.54 -78.68
C LEU A 460 -33.18 -25.50 -79.73
N ILE A 461 -31.96 -25.99 -79.52
CA ILE A 461 -31.33 -26.96 -80.43
C ILE A 461 -32.13 -28.26 -80.49
N ASN A 462 -32.63 -28.76 -79.36
CA ASN A 462 -33.48 -29.95 -79.31
C ASN A 462 -34.84 -29.73 -80.01
N GLN A 463 -35.43 -28.53 -79.89
CA GLN A 463 -36.64 -28.17 -80.62
C GLN A 463 -36.41 -28.14 -82.15
N ILE A 464 -35.27 -27.63 -82.61
CA ILE A 464 -34.88 -27.63 -84.03
C ILE A 464 -34.67 -29.07 -84.53
N ILE A 465 -33.92 -29.89 -83.80
CA ILE A 465 -33.65 -31.30 -84.18
C ILE A 465 -34.95 -32.12 -84.26
N ASN A 466 -35.92 -31.88 -83.37
CA ASN A 466 -37.21 -32.56 -83.41
C ASN A 466 -38.11 -32.04 -84.54
N ALA A 467 -37.94 -30.78 -84.98
CA ALA A 467 -38.67 -30.21 -86.10
C ALA A 467 -38.19 -30.75 -87.46
N ASP A 468 -36.89 -31.07 -87.61
CA ASP A 468 -36.33 -31.75 -88.79
C ASP A 468 -36.64 -33.27 -88.83
N GLN A 469 -37.36 -33.81 -87.83
CA GLN A 469 -37.75 -35.23 -87.74
C GLN A 469 -39.27 -35.47 -87.78
N SER A 470 -40.05 -34.46 -88.21
CA SER A 470 -41.52 -34.51 -88.35
C SER A 470 -41.96 -34.20 -89.78
#